data_AF-A0A2I0IQX6-F1
#
_entry.id   AF-A0A2I0IQX6-F1
#
_cell.length_a   1.000
_cell.length_b   1.000
_cell.length_c   1.000
_cell.angle_alpha   90.00
_cell.angle_beta   90.00
_cell.angle_gamma   90.00
#
_symmetry.space_group_name_H-M   'P 1'
#
loop_
_entity.id
_entity.type
_entity.pdbx_description
1 polymer ?
#
loop_
_entity_poly.entity_id
_entity_poly.type
_entity_poly.pdbx_seq_one_letter_code
_entity_poly.pdbx_strand_id
1 'polypeptide(L)'
;MIMRDLLMHLSSTITFPEYTGERLKKSDVYTAIQNYLTEKATTGAKKLRADTLKDSQSLVLSMDDNEEVTDEFQGTKLWWSSNKIIPCSMSMSVYPATEERRFYRLMFHKHHRDLITGTYIKHVMSEGKAIALKNRQRKLYTNNPSDNW
;
A
#
# COMPACT_ATOMS: atom_id res chain seq x y z
N MET A 1 -19.06 0.78 16.29
CA MET A 1 -18.28 2.04 16.28
C MET A 1 -17.65 2.38 17.64
N ILE A 2 -18.17 1.87 18.77
CA ILE A 2 -17.74 2.23 20.14
C ILE A 2 -16.46 1.49 20.63
N MET A 3 -16.07 0.36 20.02
CA MET A 3 -14.88 -0.41 20.45
C MET A 3 -13.53 0.15 19.94
N ARG A 4 -13.53 1.10 18.99
CA ARG A 4 -12.30 1.67 18.42
C ARG A 4 -11.69 2.76 19.31
N ASP A 5 -12.49 3.51 20.06
CA ASP A 5 -12.02 4.66 20.82
C ASP A 5 -11.27 4.27 22.11
N LEU A 6 -11.63 3.16 22.76
CA LEU A 6 -11.00 2.77 24.03
C LEU A 6 -9.57 2.19 23.88
N LEU A 7 -9.18 1.77 22.67
CA LEU A 7 -7.86 1.20 22.35
C LEU A 7 -6.86 2.24 21.79
N MET A 8 -7.30 3.46 21.48
CA MET A 8 -6.46 4.44 20.79
C MET A 8 -5.34 5.05 21.64
N HIS A 9 -5.38 4.95 22.97
CA HIS A 9 -4.31 5.51 23.82
C HIS A 9 -3.04 4.63 23.91
N LEU A 10 -3.09 3.40 23.39
CA LEU A 10 -1.93 2.51 23.30
C LEU A 10 -1.52 2.17 21.86
N SER A 11 -2.14 2.77 20.84
CA SER A 11 -1.75 2.53 19.45
C SER A 11 -0.65 3.50 19.00
N SER A 12 0.23 3.01 18.14
CA SER A 12 1.24 3.79 17.41
C SER A 12 0.97 3.64 15.92
N THR A 13 1.32 4.68 15.16
CA THR A 13 1.09 4.71 13.72
C THR A 13 2.36 5.08 12.97
N ILE A 14 2.54 4.52 11.78
CA ILE A 14 3.59 4.87 10.84
C ILE A 14 2.93 5.17 9.49
N THR A 15 3.32 6.28 8.88
CA THR A 15 2.79 6.75 7.60
C THR A 15 3.84 6.65 6.51
N PHE A 16 3.43 6.11 5.37
CA PHE A 16 4.27 5.92 4.19
C PHE A 16 3.64 6.68 3.01
N PRO A 17 4.13 7.88 2.69
CA PRO A 17 3.60 8.68 1.59
C PRO A 17 3.96 8.08 0.23
N GLU A 18 3.06 8.22 -0.75
CA GLU A 18 3.31 7.77 -2.12
C GLU A 18 4.49 8.50 -2.76
N TYR A 19 4.68 9.78 -2.45
CA TYR A 19 5.75 10.61 -2.98
C TYR A 19 6.65 11.12 -1.85
N THR A 20 7.96 11.13 -2.09
CA THR A 20 8.96 11.63 -1.15
C THR A 20 9.68 12.86 -1.69
N GLY A 21 9.74 13.92 -0.86
CA GLY A 21 10.46 15.17 -1.16
C GLY A 21 9.75 16.10 -2.16
N GLU A 22 10.44 17.16 -2.56
CA GLU A 22 9.94 18.22 -3.45
C GLU A 22 9.81 17.79 -4.92
N ARG A 23 10.42 16.67 -5.33
CA ARG A 23 10.57 16.27 -6.73
C ARG A 23 9.50 15.31 -7.27
N LEU A 24 8.38 15.11 -6.57
CA LEU A 24 7.30 14.18 -6.99
C LEU A 24 7.79 12.76 -7.34
N LYS A 25 8.91 12.32 -6.74
CA LYS A 25 9.42 10.95 -6.98
C LYS A 25 8.59 9.96 -6.17
N LYS A 26 8.02 8.96 -6.86
CA LYS A 26 7.28 7.87 -6.20
C LYS A 26 8.22 7.09 -5.27
N SER A 27 7.75 6.82 -4.07
CA SER A 27 8.50 6.17 -3.00
C SER A 27 8.68 4.68 -3.29
N ASP A 28 9.93 4.21 -3.25
CA ASP A 28 10.25 2.78 -3.37
C ASP A 28 9.66 1.99 -2.19
N VAL A 29 9.57 2.63 -1.02
CA VAL A 29 8.94 2.07 0.19
C VAL A 29 7.45 1.89 -0.02
N TYR A 30 6.78 2.93 -0.54
CA TYR A 30 5.36 2.85 -0.85
C TYR A 30 5.06 1.75 -1.87
N THR A 31 5.88 1.66 -2.92
CA THR A 31 5.69 0.68 -3.99
C THR A 31 5.88 -0.77 -3.50
N ALA A 32 6.86 -1.01 -2.63
CA ALA A 32 7.04 -2.33 -2.02
C ALA A 32 5.85 -2.71 -1.11
N ILE A 33 5.39 -1.77 -0.27
CA ILE A 33 4.19 -1.98 0.57
C ILE A 33 2.96 -2.25 -0.29
N GLN A 34 2.76 -1.51 -1.38
CA GLN A 34 1.65 -1.70 -2.31
C GLN A 34 1.64 -3.13 -2.85
N ASN A 35 2.79 -3.64 -3.33
CA ASN A 35 2.87 -5.01 -3.85
C ASN A 35 2.56 -6.06 -2.78
N TYR A 36 3.12 -5.90 -1.58
CA TYR A 36 2.86 -6.78 -0.44
C TYR A 36 1.37 -6.81 -0.07
N LEU A 37 0.76 -5.63 0.08
CA LEU A 37 -0.65 -5.51 0.45
C LEU A 37 -1.58 -5.97 -0.66
N THR A 38 -1.24 -5.78 -1.94
CA THR A 38 -2.03 -6.33 -3.04
C THR A 38 -2.08 -7.86 -2.97
N GLU A 39 -0.95 -8.55 -2.78
CA GLU A 39 -0.94 -10.02 -2.68
C GLU A 39 -1.68 -10.51 -1.42
N LYS A 40 -1.48 -9.84 -0.28
CA LYS A 40 -2.22 -10.13 0.96
C LYS A 40 -3.72 -9.87 0.83
N ALA A 41 -4.11 -8.76 0.22
CA ALA A 41 -5.50 -8.39 0.01
C ALA A 41 -6.21 -9.39 -0.91
N THR A 42 -5.54 -9.88 -1.96
CA THR A 42 -6.11 -10.94 -2.81
C THR A 42 -6.40 -12.25 -2.05
N THR A 43 -5.77 -12.46 -0.90
CA THR A 43 -5.95 -13.67 -0.08
C THR A 43 -6.95 -13.48 1.06
N GLY A 44 -7.29 -12.24 1.44
CA GLY A 44 -8.09 -12.01 2.66
C GLY A 44 -8.80 -10.65 2.81
N ALA A 45 -8.81 -9.77 1.80
CA ALA A 45 -9.55 -8.51 1.88
C ALA A 45 -11.06 -8.71 1.68
N LYS A 46 -11.86 -7.85 2.32
CA LYS A 46 -13.34 -7.89 2.24
C LYS A 46 -13.86 -7.10 1.03
N LYS A 47 -13.11 -6.10 0.55
CA LYS A 47 -13.34 -5.37 -0.68
C LYS A 47 -12.02 -5.25 -1.42
N LEU A 48 -12.09 -5.20 -2.74
CA LEU A 48 -10.94 -5.05 -3.63
C LEU A 48 -11.34 -4.04 -4.68
N ARG A 49 -10.44 -3.11 -4.97
CA ARG A 49 -10.55 -2.20 -6.10
C ARG A 49 -9.78 -2.79 -7.27
N ALA A 50 -10.39 -2.76 -8.46
CA ALA A 50 -9.69 -3.09 -9.70
C ALA A 50 -9.22 -1.79 -10.36
N ASP A 51 -7.91 -1.62 -10.53
CA ASP A 51 -7.34 -0.54 -11.32
C ASP A 51 -6.68 -1.11 -12.59
N THR A 52 -6.81 -0.37 -13.70
CA THR A 52 -6.16 -0.71 -14.97
C THR A 52 -4.83 0.03 -15.04
N LEU A 53 -3.73 -0.71 -15.22
CA LEU A 53 -2.43 -0.08 -15.48
C LEU A 53 -2.51 0.63 -16.84
N LYS A 54 -2.17 1.92 -16.90
CA LYS A 54 -2.37 2.79 -18.08
C LYS A 54 -1.78 2.27 -19.40
N ASP A 55 -0.87 1.30 -19.36
CA ASP A 55 -0.21 0.73 -20.55
C ASP A 55 -0.37 -0.80 -20.72
N SER A 56 -1.25 -1.45 -19.96
CA SER A 56 -1.51 -2.89 -20.16
C SER A 56 -2.93 -3.28 -19.76
N GLN A 57 -3.61 -4.09 -20.59
CA GLN A 57 -4.91 -4.71 -20.30
C GLN A 57 -4.95 -5.59 -19.03
N SER A 58 -3.89 -5.61 -18.21
CA SER A 58 -3.87 -6.34 -16.95
C SER A 58 -4.60 -5.56 -15.85
N LEU A 59 -5.70 -6.13 -15.37
CA LEU A 59 -6.42 -5.70 -14.18
C LEU A 59 -5.55 -5.96 -12.94
N VAL A 60 -5.28 -4.94 -12.13
CA VAL A 60 -4.60 -5.11 -10.83
C VAL A 60 -5.63 -4.89 -9.72
N LEU A 61 -5.76 -5.87 -8.84
CA LEU A 61 -6.56 -5.73 -7.63
C LEU A 61 -5.72 -5.06 -6.55
N SER A 62 -6.22 -3.98 -5.96
CA SER A 62 -5.60 -3.27 -4.85
C SER A 62 -6.61 -2.96 -3.75
N MET A 63 -6.12 -2.64 -2.55
CA MET A 63 -6.97 -2.12 -1.48
C MET A 63 -7.71 -0.87 -1.92
N ASP A 64 -9.01 -0.77 -1.59
CA ASP A 64 -9.78 0.45 -1.83
C ASP A 64 -9.34 1.58 -0.86
N ASP A 65 -9.62 2.82 -1.23
CA ASP A 65 -9.37 3.98 -0.40
C ASP A 65 -10.21 3.88 0.89
N ASN A 66 -9.58 4.05 2.06
CA ASN A 66 -10.15 3.89 3.40
C ASN A 66 -10.47 2.44 3.83
N GLU A 67 -10.02 1.45 3.07
CA GLU A 67 -10.09 0.06 3.52
C GLU A 67 -8.97 -0.26 4.52
N GLU A 68 -9.28 -1.14 5.46
CA GLU A 68 -8.36 -1.62 6.49
C GLU A 68 -8.10 -3.12 6.28
N VAL A 69 -6.84 -3.49 6.05
CA VAL A 69 -6.40 -4.89 6.00
C VAL A 69 -5.70 -5.23 7.31
N THR A 70 -6.14 -6.31 7.94
CA THR A 70 -5.47 -6.83 9.14
C THR A 70 -4.37 -7.80 8.71
N ASP A 71 -3.21 -7.69 9.33
CA ASP A 71 -2.11 -8.63 9.17
C ASP A 71 -1.71 -9.18 10.54
N GLU A 72 -1.03 -10.32 10.55
CA GLU A 72 -0.52 -10.92 11.77
C GLU A 72 0.95 -11.30 11.56
N PHE A 73 1.81 -10.80 12.44
CA PHE A 73 3.23 -11.08 12.40
C PHE A 73 3.72 -11.47 13.79
N GLN A 74 4.23 -12.70 13.91
CA GLN A 74 4.71 -13.26 15.17
C GLN A 74 3.68 -13.10 16.32
N GLY A 75 2.41 -13.41 16.04
CA GLY A 75 1.30 -13.29 17.02
C GLY A 75 0.85 -11.86 17.31
N THR A 76 1.48 -10.85 16.69
CA THR A 76 1.09 -9.45 16.83
C THR A 76 0.13 -9.07 15.70
N LYS A 77 -1.04 -8.53 16.06
CA LYS A 77 -2.00 -7.98 15.09
C LYS A 77 -1.59 -6.59 14.65
N LEU A 78 -1.65 -6.35 13.34
CA LEU A 78 -1.36 -5.07 12.72
C LEU A 78 -2.49 -4.68 11.76
N TRP A 79 -2.62 -3.38 11.53
CA TRP A 79 -3.67 -2.85 10.68
C TRP A 79 -3.09 -1.89 9.65
N TRP A 80 -3.27 -2.23 8.39
CA TRP A 80 -2.91 -1.41 7.25
C TRP A 80 -4.13 -0.67 6.73
N SER A 81 -3.97 0.60 6.38
CA SER A 81 -5.01 1.36 5.67
C SER A 81 -4.42 2.17 4.52
N SER A 82 -5.15 2.19 3.40
CA SER A 82 -4.88 3.10 2.27
C SER A 82 -5.68 4.37 2.51
N ASN A 83 -5.03 5.54 2.47
CA ASN A 83 -5.69 6.81 2.71
C ASN A 83 -5.27 7.81 1.64
N LYS A 84 -6.14 8.76 1.33
CA LYS A 84 -5.87 9.90 0.45
C LYS A 84 -6.14 11.21 1.18
N ILE A 85 -5.24 12.17 1.01
CA ILE A 85 -5.49 13.56 1.38
C ILE A 85 -6.05 14.24 0.14
N ILE A 86 -7.33 14.61 0.19
CA ILE A 86 -7.94 15.51 -0.78
C ILE A 86 -7.78 16.92 -0.21
N PRO A 87 -6.97 17.80 -0.82
CA PRO A 87 -6.91 19.19 -0.37
C PRO A 87 -8.31 19.82 -0.52
N CYS A 88 -8.85 20.36 0.57
CA CYS A 88 -10.12 21.08 0.55
C CYS A 88 -9.94 22.36 -0.29
N SER A 89 -10.47 22.40 -1.50
CA SER A 89 -10.39 23.57 -2.37
C SER A 89 -11.37 24.65 -1.89
N MET A 90 -10.94 25.48 -0.93
CA MET A 90 -11.58 26.77 -0.65
C MET A 90 -10.81 27.94 -1.27
N SER A 91 -10.32 27.78 -2.51
CA SER A 91 -9.80 28.91 -3.28
C SER A 91 -9.98 28.70 -4.77
N MET A 92 -10.63 29.66 -5.44
CA MET A 92 -10.63 29.81 -6.89
C MET A 92 -9.22 30.15 -7.38
N SER A 93 -8.34 29.16 -7.49
CA SER A 93 -7.02 29.32 -8.09
C SER A 93 -6.99 28.72 -9.50
N VAL A 94 -6.38 29.47 -10.44
CA VAL A 94 -6.17 29.13 -11.86
C VAL A 94 -5.14 28.00 -12.08
N TYR A 95 -4.63 27.40 -10.99
CA TYR A 95 -3.69 26.29 -11.01
C TYR A 95 -4.40 24.96 -10.70
N PRO A 96 -4.11 23.87 -11.42
CA PRO A 96 -4.76 22.59 -11.18
C PRO A 96 -4.52 22.16 -9.73
N ALA A 97 -5.63 21.82 -9.05
CA ALA A 97 -5.66 21.41 -7.66
C ALA A 97 -4.51 20.45 -7.36
N THR A 98 -3.65 20.85 -6.44
CA THR A 98 -2.46 20.10 -6.03
C THR A 98 -2.82 18.64 -5.78
N GLU A 99 -2.16 17.78 -6.54
CA GLU A 99 -2.34 16.34 -6.70
C GLU A 99 -2.80 15.61 -5.43
N GLU A 100 -3.81 14.74 -5.57
CA GLU A 100 -4.26 13.82 -4.54
C GLU A 100 -3.05 13.09 -3.91
N ARG A 101 -2.83 13.26 -2.60
CA ARG A 101 -1.68 12.62 -1.92
C ARG A 101 -2.12 11.32 -1.26
N ARG A 102 -1.78 10.18 -1.86
CA ARG A 102 -2.02 8.86 -1.28
C ARG A 102 -0.92 8.48 -0.29
N PHE A 103 -1.29 7.72 0.74
CA PHE A 103 -0.36 7.16 1.70
C PHE A 103 -0.90 5.88 2.32
N TYR A 104 0.01 4.99 2.70
CA TYR A 104 -0.33 3.87 3.57
C TYR A 104 -0.09 4.24 5.03
N ARG A 105 -0.99 3.79 5.90
CA ARG A 105 -0.84 3.93 7.35
C ARG A 105 -0.86 2.55 7.99
N LEU A 106 0.19 2.27 8.75
CA LEU A 106 0.30 1.09 9.60
C LEU A 106 -0.03 1.48 11.03
N MET A 107 -0.99 0.81 11.65
CA MET A 107 -1.34 0.94 13.06
C MET A 107 -1.02 -0.36 13.79
N PHE A 108 -0.46 -0.23 14.99
CA PHE A 108 -0.10 -1.36 15.86
C PHE A 108 -0.08 -0.90 17.32
N HIS A 109 -0.03 -1.83 18.27
CA HIS A 109 0.07 -1.50 19.68
C HIS A 109 1.52 -1.08 20.05
N LYS A 110 1.68 0.02 20.80
CA LYS A 110 2.97 0.67 21.09
C LYS A 110 4.03 -0.25 21.71
N HIS A 111 3.61 -1.27 22.46
CA HIS A 111 4.50 -2.28 23.04
C HIS A 111 5.32 -3.05 21.98
N HIS A 112 4.78 -3.20 20.77
CA HIS A 112 5.45 -3.92 19.69
C HIS A 112 6.32 -3.03 18.81
N ARG A 113 6.58 -1.78 19.20
CA ARG A 113 7.31 -0.81 18.37
C ARG A 113 8.64 -1.36 17.86
N ASP A 114 9.44 -2.00 18.73
CA ASP A 114 10.76 -2.52 18.36
C ASP A 114 10.67 -3.71 17.40
N LEU A 115 9.65 -4.56 17.59
CA LEU A 115 9.34 -5.64 16.66
C LEU A 115 8.96 -5.05 15.29
N ILE A 116 8.10 -4.04 15.27
CA ILE A 116 7.58 -3.45 14.04
C ILE A 116 8.68 -2.73 13.26
N THR A 117 9.41 -1.82 13.90
CA THR A 117 10.48 -1.04 13.26
C THR A 117 11.71 -1.88 12.94
N GLY A 118 12.03 -2.86 13.79
CA GLY A 118 13.22 -3.69 13.67
C GLY A 118 13.10 -4.80 12.62
N THR A 119 11.94 -5.47 12.56
CA THR A 119 11.76 -6.70 11.74
C THR A 119 10.59 -6.64 10.78
N TYR A 120 9.39 -6.24 11.23
CA TYR A 120 8.19 -6.33 10.41
C TYR A 120 8.28 -5.48 9.15
N ILE A 121 8.68 -4.21 9.27
CA ILE A 121 8.81 -3.33 8.11
C ILE A 121 9.82 -3.89 7.11
N LYS A 122 10.93 -4.46 7.58
CA LYS A 122 11.93 -5.09 6.70
C LYS A 122 11.35 -6.31 5.98
N HIS A 123 10.57 -7.13 6.67
CA HIS A 123 9.87 -8.27 6.08
C HIS A 123 8.92 -7.81 4.96
N VAL A 124 8.02 -6.86 5.25
CA VAL A 124 7.09 -6.29 4.26
C VAL A 124 7.83 -5.74 3.04
N MET A 125 8.93 -5.03 3.26
CA MET A 125 9.77 -4.48 2.20
C MET A 125 10.45 -5.56 1.34
N SER A 126 10.91 -6.65 1.96
CA SER A 126 11.55 -7.76 1.27
C SER A 126 10.55 -8.53 0.42
N GLU A 127 9.42 -8.93 1.01
CA GLU A 127 8.33 -9.64 0.33
C GLU A 127 7.78 -8.80 -0.82
N GLY A 128 7.49 -7.51 -0.59
CA GLY A 128 7.01 -6.59 -1.62
C GLY A 128 7.93 -6.49 -2.84
N LYS A 129 9.25 -6.54 -2.63
CA LYS A 129 10.24 -6.57 -3.72
C LYS A 129 10.26 -7.93 -4.42
N ALA A 130 10.19 -9.04 -3.68
CA ALA A 130 10.14 -10.38 -4.24
C ALA A 130 8.91 -10.56 -5.14
N ILE A 131 7.74 -10.07 -4.71
CA ILE A 131 6.50 -10.05 -5.48
C ILE A 131 6.68 -9.26 -6.79
N ALA A 132 7.30 -8.08 -6.71
CA ALA A 132 7.57 -7.26 -7.89
C ALA A 132 8.45 -8.01 -8.92
N LEU A 133 9.51 -8.68 -8.44
CA LEU A 133 10.40 -9.47 -9.30
C LEU A 133 9.67 -10.66 -9.95
N LYS A 134 8.87 -11.41 -9.17
CA LYS A 134 8.05 -12.51 -9.66
C LYS A 134 7.04 -12.07 -10.71
N ASN A 135 6.36 -10.94 -10.48
CA ASN A 135 5.40 -10.38 -11.44
C ASN A 135 6.09 -9.89 -12.72
N ARG A 136 7.30 -9.32 -12.62
CA ARG A 136 8.10 -8.93 -13.78
C ARG A 136 8.53 -10.16 -14.60
N GLN A 137 8.98 -11.22 -13.94
CA GLN A 137 9.34 -12.48 -14.63
C GLN A 137 8.13 -13.07 -15.36
N ARG A 138 6.96 -13.16 -14.71
CA ARG A 138 5.72 -13.62 -15.35
C ARG A 138 5.40 -12.83 -16.63
N LYS A 139 5.49 -11.49 -16.59
CA LYS A 139 5.27 -10.64 -17.77
C LYS A 139 6.25 -10.93 -18.92
N LEU A 140 7.51 -11.27 -18.62
CA LEU A 140 8.50 -11.63 -19.65
C LEU A 140 8.16 -12.96 -20.32
N TYR A 141 7.76 -13.99 -19.56
CA TYR A 141 7.41 -15.30 -20.11
C TYR A 141 6.10 -15.30 -20.90
N THR A 142 5.13 -14.49 -20.52
CA THR A 142 3.85 -14.38 -21.24
C THR A 142 3.96 -13.52 -22.50
N ASN A 143 5.00 -12.68 -22.64
CA ASN A 143 5.23 -11.85 -23.82
C ASN A 143 6.24 -12.48 -24.80
N ASN A 144 6.41 -13.80 -24.79
CA ASN A 144 7.14 -14.49 -25.85
C ASN A 144 6.14 -14.86 -26.95
N PRO A 145 6.08 -14.13 -28.09
CA PRO A 145 5.30 -14.57 -29.23
C PRO A 145 5.98 -15.84 -29.77
N SER A 146 5.45 -17.00 -29.40
CA SER A 146 5.70 -18.21 -30.17
C SER A 146 4.90 -18.11 -31.46
N ASP A 147 5.53 -17.54 -32.49
CA ASP A 147 5.32 -17.91 -33.90
C ASP A 147 6.62 -17.51 -34.63
N ASN A 148 7.55 -18.44 -34.85
CA ASN A 148 7.62 -19.39 -35.97
C ASN A 148 7.80 -18.69 -37.33
N TRP A 149 9.06 -18.78 -37.81
CA TRP A 149 9.63 -18.59 -39.17
C TRP A 149 9.30 -17.31 -39.97
#